data_AF-A0A9E7AVD4-F1
#
_entry.id   AF-A0A9E7AVD4-F1
#
_cell.length_a   1.000
_cell.length_b   1.000
_cell.length_c   1.000
_cell.angle_alpha   90.00
_cell.angle_beta   90.00
_cell.angle_gamma   90.00
#
_symmetry.space_group_name_H-M   'P 1'
#
loop_
_entity.id
_entity.type
_entity.pdbx_description
1 polymer ?
#
loop_
_entity_poly.entity_id
_entity_poly.type
_entity_poly.pdbx_seq_one_letter_code
_entity_poly.pdbx_strand_id
1 'polypeptide(L)'
;MNIAPPPAQFDGKFSAFYERHVEPNLPSADRVQAFDSLLRQHLSDEDPVHVVRYIRGQTRGTVCRTRDGWRILPTDNAPVWWTHALLHSGGALPEDADALFAAMPYHLFKVGRLQTLNSAGDHAAHILSAKNRDTDWQGWTRSELARRMLVNIHPCNVFLVAKPEWTRNGGRSDIIAWVTNAYLRRYGATMERLLADGAPSASSTSGPVEDPDYRYNADAADNVTDPGPVSLSRQSPRQTSPKSERGSSRNMKRPMIWRHLVGKGVSLDISMEGARYVLPHDDLVAWVGGHTTALETASWKGKGIYSWSRAKRAMVEFLQNYAIEE
;
A
#
# COMPACT_ATOMS: atom_id res chain seq x y z
N MET A 1 -19.34 6.96 2.83
CA MET A 1 -19.42 5.86 3.81
C MET A 1 -18.02 5.65 4.38
N ASN A 2 -17.86 5.60 5.71
CA ASN A 2 -16.55 5.48 6.35
C ASN A 2 -16.15 4.01 6.46
N ILE A 3 -14.86 3.71 6.27
CA ILE A 3 -14.32 2.37 6.48
C ILE A 3 -14.29 2.13 8.00
N ALA A 4 -14.94 1.06 8.45
CA ALA A 4 -14.95 0.68 9.86
C ALA A 4 -13.60 0.05 10.23
N PRO A 5 -12.96 0.46 11.33
CA PRO A 5 -11.73 -0.17 11.77
C PRO A 5 -11.97 -1.62 12.20
N PRO A 6 -10.97 -2.50 12.10
CA PRO A 6 -11.04 -3.82 12.71
C PRO A 6 -11.06 -3.66 14.26
N PRO A 7 -11.47 -4.69 15.03
CA PRO A 7 -11.44 -4.64 16.49
C PRO A 7 -10.03 -4.39 17.07
N ALA A 8 -9.91 -4.22 18.39
CA ALA A 8 -8.57 -4.16 18.99
C ALA A 8 -7.90 -5.54 18.98
N GLN A 9 -8.68 -6.61 19.17
CA GLN A 9 -8.18 -7.98 19.24
C GLN A 9 -9.21 -8.93 18.62
N PHE A 10 -8.73 -10.04 18.08
CA PHE A 10 -9.58 -11.13 17.59
C PHE A 10 -8.86 -12.47 17.76
N ASP A 11 -9.58 -13.46 18.27
CA ASP A 11 -9.17 -14.87 18.28
C ASP A 11 -10.39 -15.72 17.95
N GLY A 12 -10.37 -16.37 16.78
CA GLY A 12 -11.48 -17.17 16.33
C GLY A 12 -11.32 -17.61 14.88
N LYS A 13 -12.45 -17.83 14.21
CA LYS A 13 -12.49 -18.23 12.81
C LYS A 13 -12.43 -17.04 11.87
N PHE A 14 -11.77 -17.22 10.72
CA PHE A 14 -11.66 -16.17 9.71
C PHE A 14 -13.01 -15.81 9.11
N SER A 15 -13.93 -16.76 8.95
CA SER A 15 -15.31 -16.48 8.53
C SER A 15 -15.99 -15.42 9.42
N ALA A 16 -15.91 -15.59 10.73
CA ALA A 16 -16.50 -14.67 11.71
C ALA A 16 -15.80 -13.30 11.71
N PHE A 17 -14.49 -13.26 11.47
CA PHE A 17 -13.77 -12.00 11.27
C PHE A 17 -14.22 -11.30 9.97
N TYR A 18 -14.33 -12.08 8.90
CA TYR A 18 -14.68 -11.59 7.58
C TYR A 18 -16.07 -10.95 7.58
N GLU A 19 -17.10 -11.68 7.99
CA GLU A 19 -18.50 -11.22 7.98
C GLU A 19 -18.69 -9.93 8.79
N ARG A 20 -17.99 -9.80 9.92
CA ARG A 20 -18.17 -8.66 10.83
C ARG A 20 -17.30 -7.45 10.51
N HIS A 21 -16.11 -7.65 9.96
CA HIS A 21 -15.08 -6.62 9.90
C HIS A 21 -14.47 -6.40 8.51
N VAL A 22 -14.52 -7.41 7.63
CA VAL A 22 -14.00 -7.29 6.26
C VAL A 22 -15.12 -6.99 5.29
N GLU A 23 -16.13 -7.84 5.24
CA GLU A 23 -17.22 -7.77 4.26
C GLU A 23 -17.93 -6.42 4.20
N PRO A 24 -18.26 -5.77 5.35
CA PRO A 24 -18.90 -4.46 5.32
C PRO A 24 -18.03 -3.35 4.70
N ASN A 25 -16.72 -3.54 4.70
CA ASN A 25 -15.75 -2.60 4.13
C ASN A 25 -15.44 -2.89 2.65
N LEU A 26 -15.96 -3.98 2.09
CA LEU A 26 -15.73 -4.33 0.69
C LEU A 26 -16.64 -3.52 -0.25
N PRO A 27 -16.13 -3.11 -1.43
CA PRO A 27 -16.98 -2.57 -2.48
C PRO A 27 -18.15 -3.51 -2.85
N SER A 28 -19.24 -2.93 -3.38
CA SER A 28 -20.37 -3.72 -3.90
C SER A 28 -20.02 -4.40 -5.22
N ALA A 29 -20.73 -5.47 -5.55
CA ALA A 29 -20.49 -6.23 -6.78
C ALA A 29 -20.64 -5.37 -8.05
N ASP A 30 -21.69 -4.54 -8.12
CA ASP A 30 -21.94 -3.66 -9.26
C ASP A 30 -20.79 -2.66 -9.49
N ARG A 31 -20.23 -2.14 -8.40
CA ARG A 31 -19.12 -1.17 -8.45
C ARG A 31 -17.83 -1.83 -8.91
N VAL A 32 -17.58 -3.03 -8.43
CA VAL A 32 -16.46 -3.87 -8.86
C VAL A 32 -16.59 -4.23 -10.35
N GLN A 33 -17.79 -4.59 -10.80
CA GLN A 33 -18.06 -4.91 -12.21
C GLN A 33 -17.89 -3.70 -13.13
N ALA A 34 -18.37 -2.53 -12.72
CA ALA A 34 -18.19 -1.29 -13.47
C ALA A 34 -16.70 -0.92 -13.61
N PHE A 35 -15.93 -1.07 -12.53
CA PHE A 35 -14.48 -0.87 -12.57
C PHE A 35 -13.76 -1.90 -13.45
N ASP A 36 -14.12 -3.18 -13.36
CA ASP A 36 -13.57 -4.24 -14.23
C ASP A 36 -13.79 -3.93 -15.71
N SER A 37 -14.96 -3.41 -16.05
CA SER A 37 -15.30 -3.02 -17.43
C SER A 37 -14.42 -1.86 -17.92
N LEU A 38 -14.24 -0.80 -17.12
CA LEU A 38 -13.36 0.32 -17.45
C LEU A 38 -11.88 -0.10 -17.54
N LEU A 39 -11.42 -0.95 -16.63
CA LEU A 39 -10.06 -1.47 -16.66
C LEU A 39 -9.79 -2.29 -17.92
N ARG A 40 -10.74 -3.13 -18.32
CA ARG A 40 -10.59 -3.94 -19.54
C ARG A 40 -10.67 -3.11 -20.81
N GLN A 41 -11.53 -2.10 -20.83
CA GLN A 41 -11.57 -1.11 -21.91
C GLN A 41 -10.19 -0.45 -22.07
N HIS A 42 -9.64 0.11 -20.98
CA HIS A 42 -8.30 0.70 -20.98
C HIS A 42 -7.25 -0.26 -21.50
N LEU A 43 -7.20 -1.50 -20.99
CA LEU A 43 -6.22 -2.49 -21.42
C LEU A 43 -6.37 -2.92 -22.90
N SER A 44 -7.56 -2.74 -23.47
CA SER A 44 -7.85 -3.03 -24.88
C SER A 44 -7.42 -1.92 -25.84
N ASP A 45 -7.19 -0.71 -25.35
CA ASP A 45 -6.80 0.45 -26.17
C ASP A 45 -5.46 0.22 -26.91
N GLU A 46 -5.18 1.03 -27.93
CA GLU A 46 -3.98 0.85 -28.76
C GLU A 46 -2.67 1.16 -28.01
N ASP A 47 -2.66 2.17 -27.13
CA ASP A 47 -1.48 2.60 -26.35
C ASP A 47 -1.81 2.86 -24.86
N PRO A 48 -2.21 1.84 -24.10
CA PRO A 48 -2.57 2.03 -22.70
C PRO A 48 -1.36 2.30 -21.82
N VAL A 49 -1.55 3.14 -20.81
CA VAL A 49 -0.58 3.32 -19.73
C VAL A 49 -0.78 2.23 -18.68
N HIS A 50 0.19 1.34 -18.54
CA HIS A 50 0.10 0.25 -17.59
C HIS A 50 0.54 0.69 -16.19
N VAL A 51 -0.38 0.70 -15.23
CA VAL A 51 -0.11 1.05 -13.83
C VAL A 51 0.47 -0.16 -13.11
N VAL A 52 1.79 -0.19 -12.94
CA VAL A 52 2.51 -1.40 -12.48
C VAL A 52 3.37 -1.09 -11.26
N ARG A 53 3.44 -2.06 -10.35
CA ARG A 53 4.30 -2.01 -9.16
C ARG A 53 5.58 -2.79 -9.37
N TYR A 54 6.54 -2.52 -8.49
CA TYR A 54 7.77 -3.32 -8.36
C TYR A 54 8.71 -3.20 -9.56
N ILE A 55 8.82 -1.98 -10.11
CA ILE A 55 9.76 -1.63 -11.18
C ILE A 55 11.01 -1.04 -10.57
N ARG A 56 12.18 -1.62 -10.89
CA ARG A 56 13.47 -1.18 -10.36
C ARG A 56 14.10 -0.09 -11.22
N GLY A 57 14.79 0.84 -10.56
CA GLY A 57 15.58 1.88 -11.21
C GLY A 57 14.77 2.95 -11.95
N GLN A 58 13.46 3.04 -11.69
CA GLN A 58 12.58 4.04 -12.28
C GLN A 58 11.94 4.92 -11.19
N THR A 59 11.69 6.17 -11.53
CA THR A 59 10.99 7.14 -10.68
C THR A 59 9.50 6.89 -10.76
N ARG A 60 8.83 6.76 -9.60
CA ARG A 60 7.38 6.61 -9.54
C ARG A 60 6.70 7.87 -10.08
N GLY A 61 5.62 7.70 -10.84
CA GLY A 61 4.90 8.82 -11.46
C GLY A 61 5.47 9.30 -12.79
N THR A 62 6.66 8.85 -13.19
CA THR A 62 7.23 9.14 -14.51
C THR A 62 6.97 7.95 -15.43
N VAL A 63 6.28 8.19 -16.55
CA VAL A 63 6.02 7.14 -17.54
C VAL A 63 7.34 6.70 -18.18
N CYS A 64 7.64 5.40 -18.11
CA CYS A 64 8.73 4.77 -18.85
C CYS A 64 8.18 3.87 -19.97
N ARG A 65 9.05 3.38 -20.85
CA ARG A 65 8.68 2.50 -21.97
C ARG A 65 9.51 1.22 -22.00
N THR A 66 8.87 0.09 -22.27
CA THR A 66 9.58 -1.16 -22.59
C THR A 66 10.36 -1.03 -23.90
N ARG A 67 11.17 -2.04 -24.24
CA ARG A 67 11.90 -2.07 -25.53
C ARG A 67 10.95 -2.03 -26.73
N ASP A 68 9.78 -2.64 -26.59
CA ASP A 68 8.74 -2.67 -27.62
C ASP A 68 7.85 -1.42 -27.61
N GLY A 69 8.17 -0.43 -26.77
CA GLY A 69 7.50 0.87 -26.74
C GLY A 69 6.31 0.97 -25.79
N TRP A 70 5.94 -0.09 -25.06
CA TRP A 70 4.76 -0.08 -24.18
C TRP A 70 4.94 0.84 -22.97
N ARG A 71 3.94 1.68 -22.70
CA ARG A 71 3.97 2.67 -21.62
C ARG A 71 3.68 2.03 -20.28
N ILE A 72 4.51 2.38 -19.30
CA ILE A 72 4.38 1.93 -17.92
C ILE A 72 4.42 3.13 -16.99
N LEU A 73 3.49 3.18 -16.03
CA LEU A 73 3.51 4.09 -14.91
C LEU A 73 3.94 3.32 -13.64
N PRO A 74 5.19 3.48 -13.17
CA PRO A 74 5.66 2.84 -11.95
C PRO A 74 4.96 3.41 -10.71
N THR A 75 4.48 2.53 -9.83
CA THR A 75 3.68 2.90 -8.64
C THR A 75 4.08 2.18 -7.34
N ASP A 76 3.61 2.69 -6.20
CA ASP A 76 3.60 2.01 -4.90
C ASP A 76 2.23 1.35 -4.58
N ASN A 77 1.81 1.24 -3.31
CA ASN A 77 0.49 0.72 -2.93
C ASN A 77 -0.68 1.68 -3.26
N ALA A 78 -0.42 2.93 -3.63
CA ALA A 78 -1.44 3.97 -3.78
C ALA A 78 -2.58 3.62 -4.72
N PRO A 79 -2.35 3.03 -5.92
CA PRO A 79 -3.43 2.62 -6.80
C PRO A 79 -4.44 1.71 -6.13
N VAL A 80 -3.97 0.74 -5.32
CA VAL A 80 -4.83 -0.21 -4.60
C VAL A 80 -5.67 0.51 -3.56
N TRP A 81 -5.04 1.34 -2.72
CA TRP A 81 -5.73 2.05 -1.65
C TRP A 81 -6.76 3.03 -2.20
N TRP A 82 -6.40 3.73 -3.27
CA TRP A 82 -7.28 4.67 -3.95
C TRP A 82 -8.44 3.96 -4.63
N THR A 83 -8.19 2.87 -5.37
CA THR A 83 -9.25 2.10 -6.04
C THR A 83 -10.26 1.59 -5.01
N HIS A 84 -9.77 1.02 -3.90
CA HIS A 84 -10.66 0.59 -2.82
C HIS A 84 -11.49 1.75 -2.26
N ALA A 85 -10.84 2.87 -1.90
CA ALA A 85 -11.52 4.03 -1.33
C ALA A 85 -12.56 4.63 -2.30
N LEU A 86 -12.23 4.75 -3.58
CA LEU A 86 -13.14 5.24 -4.62
C LEU A 86 -14.38 4.34 -4.72
N LEU A 87 -14.19 3.03 -4.84
CA LEU A 87 -15.28 2.09 -5.02
C LEU A 87 -16.17 1.99 -3.77
N HIS A 88 -15.57 1.98 -2.58
CA HIS A 88 -16.27 1.95 -1.29
C HIS A 88 -17.02 3.26 -0.97
N SER A 89 -16.48 4.42 -1.37
CA SER A 89 -17.08 5.72 -1.06
C SER A 89 -18.46 5.92 -1.68
N GLY A 90 -18.77 5.18 -2.76
CA GLY A 90 -19.98 5.34 -3.56
C GLY A 90 -19.94 6.49 -4.58
N GLY A 91 -18.83 7.22 -4.70
CA GLY A 91 -18.71 8.31 -5.68
C GLY A 91 -18.78 7.80 -7.13
N ALA A 92 -19.37 8.54 -8.06
CA ALA A 92 -19.48 8.09 -9.45
C ALA A 92 -18.11 7.70 -10.02
N LEU A 93 -18.05 6.55 -10.71
CA LEU A 93 -16.89 6.24 -11.54
C LEU A 93 -16.95 7.14 -12.77
N PRO A 94 -15.81 7.66 -13.26
CA PRO A 94 -15.75 8.29 -14.56
C PRO A 94 -16.30 7.35 -15.64
N GLU A 95 -17.04 7.89 -16.61
CA GLU A 95 -17.50 7.12 -17.78
C GLU A 95 -16.34 6.77 -18.72
N ASP A 96 -15.30 7.61 -18.70
CA ASP A 96 -14.09 7.44 -19.50
C ASP A 96 -12.99 6.74 -18.69
N ALA A 97 -12.49 5.63 -19.24
CA ALA A 97 -11.42 4.84 -18.64
C ALA A 97 -10.11 5.64 -18.57
N ASP A 98 -9.79 6.46 -19.59
CA ASP A 98 -8.57 7.26 -19.60
C ASP A 98 -8.57 8.28 -18.45
N ALA A 99 -9.70 8.96 -18.24
CA ALA A 99 -9.87 9.88 -17.12
C ALA A 99 -9.69 9.18 -15.75
N LEU A 100 -10.18 7.95 -15.60
CA LEU A 100 -10.01 7.17 -14.37
C LEU A 100 -8.54 6.85 -14.09
N PHE A 101 -7.81 6.35 -15.08
CA PHE A 101 -6.41 5.94 -14.89
C PHE A 101 -5.43 7.12 -14.86
N ALA A 102 -5.76 8.24 -15.52
CA ALA A 102 -5.02 9.49 -15.39
C ALA A 102 -5.14 10.11 -13.99
N ALA A 103 -6.30 9.97 -13.34
CA ALA A 103 -6.53 10.45 -11.98
C ALA A 103 -5.94 9.54 -10.89
N MET A 104 -5.50 8.33 -11.26
CA MET A 104 -5.02 7.34 -10.30
C MET A 104 -3.68 7.75 -9.68
N PRO A 105 -3.58 7.79 -8.33
CA PRO A 105 -2.34 8.18 -7.67
C PRO A 105 -1.29 7.09 -7.83
N TYR A 106 -0.09 7.50 -8.21
CA TYR A 106 1.08 6.63 -8.35
C TYR A 106 1.92 6.51 -7.06
N HIS A 107 1.62 7.36 -6.06
CA HIS A 107 2.34 7.45 -4.79
C HIS A 107 1.37 7.64 -3.62
N LEU A 108 1.66 7.05 -2.45
CA LEU A 108 0.72 6.99 -1.32
C LEU A 108 0.36 8.36 -0.74
N PHE A 109 1.24 9.35 -0.83
CA PHE A 109 0.96 10.73 -0.42
C PHE A 109 0.08 11.50 -1.42
N LYS A 110 -0.12 10.95 -2.62
CA LYS A 110 -1.01 11.51 -3.65
C LYS A 110 -2.43 10.94 -3.57
N VAL A 111 -2.70 9.99 -2.67
CA VAL A 111 -4.06 9.40 -2.47
C VAL A 111 -5.07 10.42 -1.91
N GLY A 112 -4.61 11.62 -1.51
CA GLY A 112 -5.47 12.71 -1.06
C GLY A 112 -6.06 12.48 0.33
N ARG A 113 -7.11 13.24 0.68
CA ARG A 113 -7.80 13.17 1.99
C ARG A 113 -8.78 11.99 2.12
N LEU A 114 -8.75 11.03 1.19
CA LEU A 114 -9.64 9.88 1.24
C LEU A 114 -9.29 9.02 2.47
N GLN A 115 -10.32 8.59 3.21
CA GLN A 115 -10.13 7.55 4.20
C GLN A 115 -9.78 6.26 3.46
N THR A 116 -8.57 5.74 3.68
CA THR A 116 -8.08 4.51 3.07
C THR A 116 -8.11 3.36 4.07
N LEU A 117 -8.06 2.13 3.57
CA LEU A 117 -7.83 0.92 4.38
C LEU A 117 -6.64 1.11 5.33
N ASN A 118 -5.54 1.66 4.80
CA ASN A 118 -4.31 1.87 5.53
C ASN A 118 -4.49 2.77 6.76
N SER A 119 -5.27 3.85 6.62
CA SER A 119 -5.62 4.76 7.72
C SER A 119 -6.69 4.20 8.68
N ALA A 120 -7.46 3.21 8.26
CA ALA A 120 -8.49 2.55 9.07
C ALA A 120 -7.92 1.40 9.94
N GLY A 121 -6.65 1.05 9.78
CA GLY A 121 -6.00 -0.05 10.52
C GLY A 121 -5.89 -1.35 9.73
N ASP A 122 -6.27 -1.36 8.46
CA ASP A 122 -6.18 -2.53 7.59
C ASP A 122 -4.96 -2.49 6.66
N HIS A 123 -4.57 -3.68 6.22
CA HIS A 123 -3.64 -3.91 5.13
C HIS A 123 -4.38 -4.53 3.93
N ALA A 124 -4.02 -4.07 2.73
CA ALA A 124 -4.51 -4.61 1.47
C ALA A 124 -3.62 -5.78 1.01
N ALA A 125 -3.97 -7.00 1.42
CA ALA A 125 -3.30 -8.23 0.99
C ALA A 125 -3.80 -8.66 -0.40
N HIS A 126 -2.98 -9.38 -1.17
CA HIS A 126 -3.32 -9.81 -2.52
C HIS A 126 -3.57 -11.32 -2.60
N ILE A 127 -4.60 -11.74 -3.35
CA ILE A 127 -4.88 -13.15 -3.66
C ILE A 127 -3.83 -13.67 -4.66
N LEU A 128 -3.72 -13.01 -5.81
CA LEU A 128 -2.68 -13.23 -6.81
C LEU A 128 -1.54 -12.24 -6.55
N SER A 129 -0.30 -12.74 -6.45
CA SER A 129 0.83 -11.88 -6.11
C SER A 129 1.09 -10.82 -7.19
N ALA A 130 0.96 -9.55 -6.82
CA ALA A 130 1.40 -8.42 -7.62
C ALA A 130 2.94 -8.26 -7.65
N LYS A 131 3.67 -8.99 -6.78
CA LYS A 131 5.13 -8.96 -6.68
C LYS A 131 5.70 -10.37 -6.91
N ASN A 132 6.04 -10.69 -8.14
CA ASN A 132 6.62 -11.98 -8.52
C ASN A 132 8.16 -11.99 -8.58
N ARG A 133 8.82 -10.95 -8.04
CA ARG A 133 10.29 -10.73 -8.06
C ARG A 133 10.94 -10.57 -9.44
N ASP A 134 10.20 -10.82 -10.51
CA ASP A 134 10.61 -10.42 -11.85
C ASP A 134 10.56 -8.89 -11.93
N THR A 135 11.71 -8.31 -12.28
CA THR A 135 11.95 -6.87 -12.39
C THR A 135 12.59 -6.50 -13.73
N ASP A 136 12.67 -7.44 -14.69
CA ASP A 136 13.17 -7.17 -16.04
C ASP A 136 12.08 -6.53 -16.91
N TRP A 137 11.64 -5.36 -16.46
CA TRP A 137 10.48 -4.68 -17.00
C TRP A 137 10.64 -4.23 -18.45
N GLN A 138 11.89 -4.13 -18.93
CA GLN A 138 12.18 -3.75 -20.30
C GLN A 138 11.75 -4.80 -21.32
N GLY A 139 11.69 -6.07 -20.93
CA GLY A 139 11.29 -7.19 -21.79
C GLY A 139 9.82 -7.62 -21.64
N TRP A 140 9.03 -6.92 -20.82
CA TRP A 140 7.62 -7.29 -20.64
C TRP A 140 6.79 -6.96 -21.88
N THR A 141 6.04 -7.94 -22.34
CA THR A 141 5.08 -7.81 -23.44
C THR A 141 3.83 -7.05 -22.99
N ARG A 142 3.02 -6.58 -23.95
CA ARG A 142 1.70 -5.99 -23.66
C ARG A 142 0.85 -6.88 -22.76
N SER A 143 0.77 -8.18 -23.06
CA SER A 143 -0.03 -9.13 -22.27
C SER A 143 0.47 -9.25 -20.83
N GLU A 144 1.79 -9.28 -20.62
CA GLU A 144 2.37 -9.32 -19.28
C GLU A 144 2.12 -8.02 -18.50
N LEU A 145 2.18 -6.87 -19.17
CA LEU A 145 1.85 -5.59 -18.56
C LEU A 145 0.37 -5.48 -18.18
N ALA A 146 -0.53 -5.92 -19.06
CA ALA A 146 -1.96 -5.98 -18.79
C ALA A 146 -2.26 -6.89 -17.58
N ARG A 147 -1.67 -8.08 -17.55
CA ARG A 147 -1.75 -9.00 -16.41
C ARG A 147 -1.25 -8.34 -15.12
N ARG A 148 -0.09 -7.69 -15.16
CA ARG A 148 0.51 -7.00 -14.01
C ARG A 148 -0.37 -5.87 -13.50
N MET A 149 -0.97 -5.08 -14.39
CA MET A 149 -1.91 -4.03 -14.01
C MET A 149 -3.16 -4.62 -13.36
N LEU A 150 -3.74 -5.68 -13.93
CA LEU A 150 -4.89 -6.40 -13.36
C LEU A 150 -4.60 -6.87 -11.93
N VAL A 151 -3.53 -7.66 -11.72
CA VAL A 151 -3.19 -8.15 -10.37
C VAL A 151 -2.77 -7.01 -9.43
N ASN A 152 -2.30 -5.89 -9.97
CA ASN A 152 -1.92 -4.74 -9.16
C ASN A 152 -3.12 -4.02 -8.58
N ILE A 153 -4.14 -3.69 -9.39
CA ILE A 153 -5.17 -2.72 -8.98
C ILE A 153 -6.58 -3.29 -8.89
N HIS A 154 -6.83 -4.49 -9.39
CA HIS A 154 -8.19 -5.04 -9.46
C HIS A 154 -8.74 -5.32 -8.05
N PRO A 155 -9.95 -4.82 -7.70
CA PRO A 155 -10.51 -4.95 -6.36
C PRO A 155 -10.76 -6.39 -5.93
N CYS A 156 -11.13 -7.29 -6.84
CA CYS A 156 -11.22 -8.72 -6.53
C CYS A 156 -9.87 -9.37 -6.20
N ASN A 157 -8.74 -8.74 -6.51
CA ASN A 157 -7.44 -9.30 -6.14
C ASN A 157 -7.02 -8.92 -4.71
N VAL A 158 -7.79 -8.06 -4.02
CA VAL A 158 -7.39 -7.45 -2.75
C VAL A 158 -8.36 -7.85 -1.64
N PHE A 159 -7.82 -8.25 -0.49
CA PHE A 159 -8.58 -8.50 0.73
C PHE A 159 -7.95 -7.81 1.94
N LEU A 160 -8.78 -7.56 2.95
CA LEU A 160 -8.39 -6.80 4.13
C LEU A 160 -7.87 -7.74 5.20
N VAL A 161 -6.77 -7.33 5.82
CA VAL A 161 -6.18 -7.99 6.99
C VAL A 161 -5.85 -6.92 8.01
N ALA A 162 -6.23 -7.15 9.27
CA ALA A 162 -5.95 -6.20 10.34
C ALA A 162 -4.44 -6.06 10.58
N LYS A 163 -3.98 -4.83 10.83
CA LYS A 163 -2.64 -4.54 11.34
C LYS A 163 -2.55 -4.83 12.85
N PRO A 164 -1.34 -5.04 13.40
CA PRO A 164 -0.02 -5.06 12.76
C PRO A 164 0.36 -6.42 12.14
N GLU A 165 -0.40 -7.49 12.40
CA GLU A 165 -0.02 -8.86 12.02
C GLU A 165 -0.30 -9.20 10.54
N TRP A 166 -0.42 -8.19 9.68
CA TRP A 166 -0.69 -8.36 8.26
C TRP A 166 0.35 -9.22 7.53
N THR A 167 1.62 -9.17 7.94
CA THR A 167 2.69 -10.02 7.35
C THR A 167 2.45 -11.50 7.64
N ARG A 168 1.92 -11.81 8.83
CA ARG A 168 1.61 -13.18 9.24
C ARG A 168 0.37 -13.70 8.53
N ASN A 169 -0.68 -12.88 8.45
CA ASN A 169 -1.99 -13.34 7.99
C ASN A 169 -2.24 -13.09 6.49
N GLY A 170 -1.64 -12.07 5.89
CA GLY A 170 -1.89 -11.69 4.49
C GLY A 170 -1.26 -12.58 3.43
N GLY A 171 -0.30 -13.44 3.81
CA GLY A 171 0.34 -14.41 2.91
C GLY A 171 -0.08 -15.86 3.15
N ARG A 172 -1.04 -16.09 4.05
CA ARG A 172 -1.49 -17.43 4.45
C ARG A 172 -2.34 -18.07 3.36
N SER A 173 -1.91 -19.22 2.86
CA SER A 173 -2.57 -19.91 1.74
C SER A 173 -3.98 -20.41 2.06
N ASP A 174 -4.23 -20.81 3.30
CA ASP A 174 -5.55 -21.21 3.80
C ASP A 174 -6.53 -20.02 3.81
N ILE A 175 -6.10 -18.86 4.30
CA ILE A 175 -6.89 -17.61 4.24
C ILE A 175 -7.14 -17.19 2.79
N ILE A 176 -6.11 -17.19 1.95
CA ILE A 176 -6.23 -16.81 0.53
C ILE A 176 -7.23 -17.73 -0.19
N ALA A 177 -7.16 -19.05 0.04
CA ALA A 177 -8.11 -20.00 -0.54
C ALA A 177 -9.55 -19.74 -0.05
N TRP A 178 -9.72 -19.43 1.23
CA TRP A 178 -11.04 -19.14 1.80
C TRP A 178 -11.62 -17.86 1.20
N VAL A 179 -10.82 -16.78 1.14
CA VAL A 179 -11.21 -15.48 0.54
C VAL A 179 -11.54 -15.65 -0.93
N THR A 180 -10.76 -16.44 -1.67
CA THR A 180 -11.01 -16.72 -3.09
C THR A 180 -12.41 -17.30 -3.28
N ASN A 181 -12.82 -18.27 -2.45
CA ASN A 181 -14.16 -18.84 -2.50
C ASN A 181 -15.26 -17.85 -2.08
N ALA A 182 -15.00 -17.02 -1.06
CA ALA A 182 -15.92 -15.97 -0.67
C ALA A 182 -16.13 -14.95 -1.80
N TYR A 183 -15.06 -14.57 -2.50
CA TYR A 183 -15.09 -13.63 -3.62
C TYR A 183 -15.72 -14.22 -4.87
N LEU A 184 -15.55 -15.52 -5.14
CA LEU A 184 -16.30 -16.22 -6.20
C LEU A 184 -17.81 -16.14 -5.94
N ARG A 185 -18.26 -16.34 -4.70
CA ARG A 185 -19.68 -16.19 -4.34
C ARG A 185 -20.17 -14.74 -4.44
N ARG A 186 -19.36 -13.77 -4.00
CA ARG A 186 -19.74 -12.36 -3.92
C ARG A 186 -19.70 -11.64 -5.28
N TYR A 187 -18.66 -11.87 -6.07
CA TYR A 187 -18.37 -11.15 -7.31
C TYR A 187 -18.57 -11.99 -8.58
N GLY A 188 -18.79 -13.30 -8.43
CA GLY A 188 -19.12 -14.21 -9.53
C GLY A 188 -18.14 -14.13 -10.70
N ALA A 189 -18.69 -13.96 -11.90
CA ALA A 189 -17.94 -13.93 -13.16
C ALA A 189 -16.79 -12.91 -13.18
N THR A 190 -16.89 -11.80 -12.44
CA THR A 190 -15.80 -10.81 -12.38
C THR A 190 -14.55 -11.38 -11.69
N MET A 191 -14.74 -12.17 -10.62
CA MET A 191 -13.65 -12.88 -9.95
C MET A 191 -13.09 -14.00 -10.83
N GLU A 192 -13.97 -14.77 -11.50
CA GLU A 192 -13.55 -15.85 -12.42
C GLU A 192 -12.66 -15.32 -13.55
N ARG A 193 -13.06 -14.20 -14.18
CA ARG A 193 -12.25 -13.55 -15.22
C ARG A 193 -10.90 -13.08 -14.68
N LEU A 194 -10.86 -12.45 -13.50
CA LEU A 194 -9.59 -12.05 -12.88
C LEU A 194 -8.66 -13.25 -12.68
N LEU A 195 -9.18 -14.39 -12.19
CA LEU A 195 -8.38 -15.59 -11.98
C LEU A 195 -7.83 -16.14 -13.30
N ALA A 196 -8.65 -16.17 -14.35
CA ALA A 196 -8.24 -16.63 -15.67
C ALA A 196 -7.13 -15.76 -16.28
N ASP A 197 -7.25 -14.43 -16.15
CA ASP A 197 -6.30 -13.50 -16.75
C ASP A 197 -5.04 -13.29 -15.90
N GLY A 198 -5.18 -13.35 -14.57
CA GLY A 198 -4.15 -12.97 -13.60
C GLY A 198 -3.20 -14.09 -13.20
N ALA A 199 -3.64 -15.34 -13.26
CA ALA A 199 -2.87 -16.51 -12.82
C ALA A 199 -2.03 -17.08 -13.98
N PRO A 200 -0.68 -17.11 -13.88
CA PRO A 200 0.13 -17.87 -14.82
C PRO A 200 -0.19 -19.35 -14.63
N SER A 201 -0.89 -19.95 -15.61
CA SER A 201 -1.27 -21.36 -15.74
C SER A 201 -0.91 -22.28 -14.56
N ALA A 202 -1.68 -22.26 -13.45
CA ALA A 202 -1.72 -23.37 -12.48
C ALA A 202 -2.89 -23.31 -11.48
N SER A 203 -3.61 -24.44 -11.46
CA SER A 203 -4.46 -25.04 -10.42
C SER A 203 -5.55 -24.19 -9.76
N SER A 204 -6.77 -24.37 -10.28
CA SER A 204 -8.00 -24.25 -9.51
C SER A 204 -7.97 -25.21 -8.32
N THR A 205 -7.83 -24.71 -7.11
CA THR A 205 -8.13 -25.49 -5.90
C THR A 205 -9.64 -25.53 -5.69
N SER A 206 -10.31 -26.42 -6.43
CA SER A 206 -11.70 -26.79 -6.16
C SER A 206 -11.73 -27.88 -5.08
N GLY A 207 -12.00 -27.48 -3.85
CA GLY A 207 -12.21 -28.37 -2.71
C GLY A 207 -12.87 -27.61 -1.57
N PRO A 208 -13.52 -28.29 -0.61
CA PRO A 208 -14.03 -27.64 0.58
C PRO A 208 -12.86 -26.96 1.29
N VAL A 209 -12.90 -25.63 1.38
CA VAL A 209 -11.89 -24.87 2.12
C VAL A 209 -12.33 -24.81 3.57
N GLU A 210 -11.53 -25.42 4.43
CA GLU A 210 -11.73 -25.32 5.89
C GLU A 210 -11.68 -23.87 6.33
N ASP A 211 -12.44 -23.55 7.38
CA ASP A 211 -12.46 -22.21 7.96
C ASP A 211 -11.21 -21.98 8.83
N PRO A 212 -10.26 -21.15 8.38
CA PRO A 212 -8.97 -21.04 9.02
C PRO A 212 -9.07 -20.26 10.32
N ASP A 213 -8.21 -20.61 11.28
CA ASP A 213 -8.08 -19.82 12.50
C ASP A 213 -7.45 -18.46 12.18
N TYR A 214 -8.00 -17.41 12.75
CA TYR A 214 -7.54 -16.05 12.61
C TYR A 214 -7.32 -15.43 13.98
N ARG A 215 -6.10 -14.91 14.18
CA ARG A 215 -5.70 -14.22 15.39
C ARG A 215 -5.02 -12.92 15.00
N TYR A 216 -5.37 -11.86 15.72
CA TYR A 216 -4.53 -10.67 15.80
C TYR A 216 -4.81 -9.86 17.06
N ASN A 217 -3.84 -9.03 17.40
CA ASN A 217 -3.92 -8.09 18.50
C ASN A 217 -3.27 -6.77 18.06
N ALA A 218 -4.04 -5.68 18.09
CA ALA A 218 -3.58 -4.33 17.77
C ALA A 218 -2.46 -3.88 18.72
N ASP A 219 -2.58 -4.26 20.00
CA ASP A 219 -1.62 -3.97 21.08
C ASP A 219 -0.40 -4.90 21.05
N ALA A 220 -0.35 -5.90 20.16
CA ALA A 220 0.91 -6.60 19.90
C ALA A 220 1.98 -5.63 19.33
N ALA A 221 1.58 -4.43 18.90
CA ALA A 221 2.48 -3.33 18.60
C ALA A 221 3.05 -2.60 19.85
N ASP A 222 2.40 -2.72 21.03
CA ASP A 222 2.50 -1.85 22.22
C ASP A 222 3.33 -2.41 23.40
N ASN A 223 4.05 -3.51 23.24
CA ASN A 223 5.22 -3.78 24.10
C ASN A 223 6.44 -2.89 23.75
N VAL A 224 6.23 -1.83 22.97
CA VAL A 224 7.15 -0.71 22.77
C VAL A 224 6.32 0.57 22.82
N THR A 225 6.54 1.36 23.88
CA THR A 225 5.88 2.64 24.20
C THR A 225 5.67 3.55 22.97
N ASP A 226 4.40 3.83 22.67
CA ASP A 226 3.95 4.82 21.70
C ASP A 226 3.28 6.00 22.46
N PRO A 227 3.47 7.28 22.09
CA PRO A 227 2.62 8.37 22.54
C PRO A 227 1.49 8.59 21.53
N GLY A 228 0.25 8.45 22.02
CA GLY A 228 -0.99 8.46 21.23
C GLY A 228 -1.36 9.76 20.47
N PRO A 229 -2.57 9.79 19.89
CA PRO A 229 -2.96 10.76 18.86
C PRO A 229 -3.29 12.13 19.45
N VAL A 230 -2.76 13.20 18.84
CA VAL A 230 -3.06 14.58 19.23
C VAL A 230 -4.39 15.02 18.60
N SER A 231 -5.39 15.25 19.46
CA SER A 231 -6.64 15.93 19.14
C SER A 231 -6.41 17.35 18.61
N LEU A 232 -7.05 17.67 17.48
CA LEU A 232 -7.11 19.02 16.93
C LEU A 232 -8.15 19.86 17.67
N SER A 233 -7.76 20.52 18.76
CA SER A 233 -8.55 21.59 19.36
C SER A 233 -8.11 22.95 18.81
N ARG A 234 -9.07 23.66 18.19
CA ARG A 234 -8.97 25.08 17.82
C ARG A 234 -8.68 25.94 19.05
N GLN A 235 -7.70 26.84 18.99
CA GLN A 235 -7.71 28.08 19.78
C GLN A 235 -6.88 29.20 19.12
N SER A 236 -7.46 30.40 19.12
CA SER A 236 -6.99 31.68 18.56
C SER A 236 -5.83 32.31 19.38
N PRO A 237 -5.14 33.35 18.87
CA PRO A 237 -3.79 33.70 19.32
C PRO A 237 -3.79 34.65 20.52
N ARG A 238 -2.84 34.47 21.44
CA ARG A 238 -2.40 35.52 22.36
C ARG A 238 -0.87 35.52 22.52
N GLN A 239 -0.29 36.68 22.29
CA GLN A 239 1.10 37.04 22.57
C GLN A 239 1.39 37.01 24.07
N THR A 240 2.58 36.53 24.46
CA THR A 240 3.58 37.24 25.29
C THR A 240 4.83 36.37 25.47
N SER A 241 6.00 36.96 25.21
CA SER A 241 7.36 36.43 25.48
C SER A 241 7.78 36.71 26.95
N PRO A 242 9.02 36.38 27.40
CA PRO A 242 9.60 35.04 27.52
C PRO A 242 10.25 34.82 28.92
N LYS A 243 10.38 33.55 29.37
CA LYS A 243 11.56 33.08 30.12
C LYS A 243 11.59 31.55 30.24
N SER A 244 12.80 31.05 30.24
CA SER A 244 13.31 29.69 30.00
C SER A 244 12.85 28.61 30.98
N GLU A 245 12.54 27.42 30.46
CA GLU A 245 13.32 26.18 30.71
C GLU A 245 12.80 24.97 29.91
N ARG A 246 13.75 24.15 29.45
CA ARG A 246 13.63 22.75 28.98
C ARG A 246 12.85 22.50 27.68
N GLY A 247 13.61 22.62 26.59
CA GLY A 247 13.18 22.41 25.22
C GLY A 247 12.64 21.00 24.94
N SER A 248 11.37 20.99 24.55
CA SER A 248 10.71 19.95 23.77
C SER A 248 11.41 19.78 22.41
N SER A 249 11.97 18.60 22.15
CA SER A 249 12.58 18.27 20.85
C SER A 249 11.52 17.80 19.85
N ARG A 250 10.79 18.75 19.26
CA ARG A 250 10.14 18.60 17.93
C ARG A 250 11.07 19.20 16.87
N ASN A 251 11.12 18.57 15.70
CA ASN A 251 11.94 18.84 14.48
C ASN A 251 13.23 18.02 14.35
N MET A 252 13.15 16.83 13.73
CA MET A 252 14.35 16.11 13.32
C MET A 252 14.81 16.57 11.94
N LYS A 253 16.01 17.17 11.91
CA LYS A 253 16.67 17.76 10.72
C LYS A 253 17.57 16.77 9.94
N ARG A 254 17.41 15.44 10.11
CA ARG A 254 18.33 14.42 9.56
C ARG A 254 17.61 13.11 9.20
N PRO A 255 18.02 12.41 8.12
CA PRO A 255 17.54 11.07 7.83
C PRO A 255 17.91 10.11 8.97
N MET A 256 16.93 9.30 9.38
CA MET A 256 17.11 8.33 10.46
C MET A 256 16.17 7.15 10.27
N ILE A 257 16.66 5.96 10.61
CA ILE A 257 15.86 4.75 10.65
C ILE A 257 15.84 4.17 12.06
N TRP A 258 14.69 3.67 12.46
CA TRP A 258 14.49 2.97 13.71
C TRP A 258 13.93 1.57 13.45
N ARG A 259 14.60 0.55 13.98
CA ARG A 259 14.20 -0.86 13.86
C ARG A 259 12.80 -1.11 14.38
N HIS A 260 12.43 -0.47 15.48
CA HIS A 260 11.11 -0.67 16.08
C HIS A 260 9.96 -0.08 15.23
N LEU A 261 10.25 0.74 14.22
CA LEU A 261 9.25 1.26 13.28
C LEU A 261 9.10 0.39 12.02
N VAL A 262 9.99 -0.59 11.82
CA VAL A 262 9.93 -1.49 10.67
C VAL A 262 8.63 -2.31 10.71
N GLY A 263 7.87 -2.29 9.62
CA GLY A 263 6.59 -2.96 9.48
C GLY A 263 5.42 -2.25 10.16
N LYS A 264 5.66 -1.12 10.85
CA LYS A 264 4.61 -0.34 11.54
C LYS A 264 3.87 0.64 10.62
N GLY A 265 4.26 0.74 9.34
CA GLY A 265 3.59 1.63 8.38
C GLY A 265 3.77 3.12 8.68
N VAL A 266 4.82 3.48 9.43
CA VAL A 266 5.13 4.86 9.82
C VAL A 266 5.66 5.62 8.61
N SER A 267 5.22 6.87 8.45
CA SER A 267 5.80 7.81 7.49
C SER A 267 6.78 8.72 8.20
N LEU A 268 7.96 8.90 7.62
CA LEU A 268 8.98 9.83 8.08
C LEU A 268 8.79 11.17 7.38
N ASP A 269 9.02 12.26 8.11
CA ASP A 269 9.16 13.62 7.57
C ASP A 269 10.61 14.04 7.73
N ILE A 270 11.30 14.22 6.61
CA ILE A 270 12.71 14.55 6.53
C ILE A 270 12.84 15.88 5.81
N SER A 271 13.35 16.90 6.50
CA SER A 271 13.74 18.17 5.86
C SER A 271 15.24 18.21 5.68
N MET A 272 15.71 18.41 4.45
CA MET A 272 17.13 18.43 4.13
C MET A 272 17.40 19.24 2.86
N GLU A 273 18.46 20.06 2.88
CA GLU A 273 18.91 20.87 1.73
C GLU A 273 17.80 21.77 1.13
N GLY A 274 16.93 22.31 1.98
CA GLY A 274 15.83 23.19 1.56
C GLY A 274 14.63 22.47 0.96
N ALA A 275 14.67 21.13 0.86
CA ALA A 275 13.56 20.30 0.43
C ALA A 275 12.97 19.52 1.61
N ARG A 276 11.67 19.23 1.53
CA ARG A 276 10.95 18.38 2.46
C ARG A 276 10.58 17.08 1.77
N TYR A 277 10.83 15.98 2.45
CA TYR A 277 10.60 14.63 1.96
C TYR A 277 9.70 13.91 2.95
N VAL A 278 8.65 13.25 2.46
CA VAL A 278 7.84 12.38 3.30
C VAL A 278 7.79 11.00 2.65
N LEU A 279 8.15 9.97 3.40
CA LEU A 279 8.33 8.61 2.89
C LEU A 279 7.97 7.55 3.93
N PRO A 280 7.48 6.36 3.53
CA PRO A 280 7.37 5.24 4.44
C PRO A 280 8.75 4.90 5.03
N HIS A 281 8.79 4.69 6.34
CA HIS A 281 9.98 4.26 7.05
C HIS A 281 10.52 2.94 6.48
N ASP A 282 9.63 2.00 6.11
CA ASP A 282 10.00 0.72 5.51
C ASP A 282 10.68 0.86 4.15
N ASP A 283 10.26 1.82 3.32
CA ASP A 283 10.90 2.09 2.04
C ASP A 283 12.32 2.63 2.23
N LEU A 284 12.53 3.48 3.24
CA LEU A 284 13.88 3.94 3.61
C LEU A 284 14.73 2.78 4.13
N VAL A 285 14.20 1.91 4.99
CA VAL A 285 14.94 0.75 5.52
C VAL A 285 15.30 -0.24 4.43
N ALA A 286 14.38 -0.53 3.51
CA ALA A 286 14.61 -1.41 2.38
C ALA A 286 15.71 -0.84 1.46
N TRP A 287 15.65 0.46 1.17
CA TRP A 287 16.70 1.13 0.40
C TRP A 287 18.05 1.05 1.12
N VAL A 288 18.08 1.36 2.42
CA VAL A 288 19.29 1.30 3.25
C VAL A 288 19.93 -0.09 3.24
N GLY A 289 19.13 -1.16 3.32
CA GLY A 289 19.61 -2.54 3.26
C GLY A 289 20.16 -2.96 1.90
N GLY A 290 19.69 -2.34 0.81
CA GLY A 290 20.20 -2.62 -0.54
C GLY A 290 21.40 -1.76 -0.97
N HIS A 291 21.65 -0.64 -0.29
CA HIS A 291 22.59 0.38 -0.77
C HIS A 291 23.65 0.79 0.27
N THR A 292 23.57 0.28 1.49
CA THR A 292 24.52 0.61 2.57
C THR A 292 24.75 -0.58 3.51
N THR A 293 25.80 -0.51 4.32
CA THR A 293 26.05 -1.46 5.41
C THR A 293 25.42 -1.02 6.74
N ALA A 294 24.54 0.00 6.75
CA ALA A 294 24.01 0.58 7.98
C ALA A 294 23.27 -0.46 8.85
N LEU A 295 22.58 -1.42 8.23
CA LEU A 295 21.87 -2.51 8.92
C LEU A 295 22.83 -3.56 9.52
N GLU A 296 24.11 -3.50 9.22
CA GLU A 296 25.12 -4.41 9.76
C GLU A 296 25.90 -3.80 10.93
N THR A 297 25.77 -2.49 11.14
CA THR A 297 26.50 -1.73 12.16
C THR A 297 26.04 -2.10 13.58
N ALA A 298 26.94 -1.91 14.56
CA ALA A 298 26.63 -2.11 15.96
C ALA A 298 25.48 -1.22 16.45
N SER A 299 25.37 0.02 15.96
CA SER A 299 24.27 0.93 16.30
C SER A 299 22.91 0.38 15.87
N TRP A 300 22.83 -0.18 14.67
CA TRP A 300 21.61 -0.85 14.22
C TRP A 300 21.39 -2.17 14.97
N LYS A 301 22.39 -3.05 15.01
CA LYS A 301 22.30 -4.39 15.65
C LYS A 301 21.92 -4.32 17.12
N GLY A 302 22.54 -3.41 17.88
CA GLY A 302 22.33 -3.25 19.32
C GLY A 302 21.18 -2.31 19.67
N LYS A 303 21.19 -1.07 19.16
CA LYS A 303 20.23 -0.02 19.58
C LYS A 303 19.01 0.09 18.67
N GLY A 304 19.01 -0.59 17.51
CA GLY A 304 17.91 -0.50 16.55
C GLY A 304 17.73 0.91 16.00
N ILE A 305 18.78 1.72 15.92
CA ILE A 305 18.71 3.08 15.39
C ILE A 305 19.94 3.36 14.54
N TYR A 306 19.72 4.02 13.41
CA TYR A 306 20.80 4.54 12.59
C TYR A 306 20.43 5.91 12.05
N SER A 307 21.28 6.91 12.34
CA SER A 307 21.12 8.29 11.89
C SER A 307 22.28 8.67 11.00
N TRP A 308 21.99 9.38 9.90
CA TRP A 308 23.04 9.92 9.04
C TRP A 308 23.43 11.32 9.52
N SER A 309 24.73 11.54 9.75
CA SER A 309 25.26 12.88 10.04
C SER A 309 25.15 13.81 8.83
N ARG A 310 25.25 13.23 7.62
CA ARG A 310 25.03 13.87 6.32
C ARG A 310 24.46 12.84 5.36
N ALA A 311 23.45 13.20 4.57
CA ALA A 311 22.98 12.31 3.50
C ALA A 311 24.04 12.22 2.41
N LYS A 312 24.31 11.00 1.95
CA LYS A 312 25.12 10.77 0.75
C LYS A 312 24.28 11.10 -0.49
N ARG A 313 24.94 11.44 -1.61
CA ARG A 313 24.25 11.75 -2.89
C ARG A 313 23.20 10.71 -3.28
N ALA A 314 23.53 9.42 -3.17
CA ALA A 314 22.60 8.33 -3.45
C ALA A 314 21.34 8.34 -2.55
N MET A 315 21.46 8.77 -1.29
CA MET A 315 20.31 8.93 -0.40
C MET A 315 19.47 10.14 -0.80
N VAL A 316 20.10 11.25 -1.23
CA VAL A 316 19.37 12.41 -1.76
C VAL A 316 18.59 12.02 -3.02
N GLU A 317 19.23 11.33 -3.97
CA GLU A 317 18.60 10.79 -5.19
C GLU A 317 17.43 9.85 -4.85
N PHE A 318 17.57 9.01 -3.82
CA PHE A 318 16.47 8.19 -3.31
C PHE A 318 15.34 9.03 -2.73
N LEU A 319 15.66 10.01 -1.88
CA LEU A 319 14.68 10.89 -1.22
C LEU A 319 13.94 11.77 -2.21
N GLN A 320 14.52 12.13 -3.35
CA GLN A 320 13.85 12.90 -4.41
C GLN A 320 12.56 12.23 -4.91
N ASN A 321 12.46 10.89 -4.84
CA ASN A 321 11.22 10.18 -5.17
C ASN A 321 10.06 10.47 -4.19
N TYR A 322 10.36 11.14 -3.09
CA TYR A 322 9.48 11.43 -1.95
C TYR A 322 9.40 12.93 -1.63
N ALA A 323 9.92 13.77 -2.51
CA ALA A 323 9.87 15.23 -2.34
C ALA A 323 8.41 15.71 -2.31
N ILE A 324 8.12 16.60 -1.37
CA ILE A 324 6.89 17.37 -1.34
C ILE A 324 7.23 18.76 -1.88
N GLU A 325 6.59 19.14 -2.98
CA GLU A 325 6.56 20.53 -3.44
C GLU A 325 5.70 21.32 -2.45
N GLU A 326 6.25 22.41 -1.91
CA GLU A 326 5.47 23.40 -1.15
C GLU A 326 4.53 24.19 -2.07
#